data_AF-A0AAE1Z0K2-F1
#
_entry.id   AF-A0AAE1Z0K2-F1
#
_cell.length_a   1.000
_cell.length_b   1.000
_cell.length_c   1.000
_cell.angle_alpha   90.00
_cell.angle_beta   90.00
_cell.angle_gamma   90.00
#
_symmetry.space_group_name_H-M   'P 1'
#
loop_
_entity.id
_entity.type
_entity.pdbx_description
1 polymer ?
#
loop_
_entity_poly.entity_id
_entity_poly.type
_entity_poly.pdbx_seq_one_letter_code
_entity_poly.pdbx_strand_id
1 'polypeptide(L)'
;MQRSSSAVVSNIGRHILRSKAVGWPEKSLPPCDVFINHRGVDTKRNVAGLLYHHLRGLRLRPFLDSKSMKPGDKLFEKIDVAIRECKVGIAVFSPMYCDSYFCLHELSLMTECGKKIVPVFCDVKPSELRVKDDGSCPQKDLDKFRSALEEAKNTVGLTFDTLRGDWAEFLANATDVVIKNLIEVEEGELISKL
;
A
#
# COMPACT_ATOMS: atom_id res chain seq x y z
N MET A 1 -22.05 -28.30 -5.96
CA MET A 1 -22.56 -27.41 -4.89
C MET A 1 -21.60 -26.23 -4.74
N GLN A 2 -21.86 -25.14 -5.47
CA GLN A 2 -21.09 -23.91 -5.40
C GLN A 2 -21.63 -23.07 -4.25
N ARG A 3 -20.81 -22.79 -3.23
CA ARG A 3 -21.10 -21.73 -2.27
C ARG A 3 -20.55 -20.43 -2.83
N SER A 4 -21.47 -19.54 -3.19
CA SER A 4 -21.20 -18.22 -3.76
C SER A 4 -20.46 -17.34 -2.75
N SER A 5 -19.25 -16.90 -3.10
CA SER A 5 -18.39 -16.02 -2.29
C SER A 5 -18.91 -14.57 -2.17
N SER A 6 -20.05 -14.24 -2.79
CA SER A 6 -20.60 -12.87 -2.82
C SER A 6 -21.23 -12.42 -1.48
N ALA A 7 -21.49 -13.34 -0.55
CA ALA A 7 -22.16 -13.00 0.71
C ALA A 7 -21.20 -12.46 1.80
N VAL A 8 -19.91 -12.79 1.73
CA VAL A 8 -18.94 -12.46 2.80
C VAL A 8 -18.45 -11.01 2.67
N VAL A 9 -18.24 -10.52 1.45
CA VAL A 9 -17.81 -9.14 1.14
C VAL A 9 -18.84 -8.10 1.60
N SER A 10 -20.12 -8.46 1.67
CA SER A 10 -21.20 -7.58 2.13
C SER A 10 -21.21 -7.33 3.66
N ASN A 11 -20.68 -8.27 4.46
CA ASN A 11 -20.77 -8.18 5.92
C ASN A 11 -19.56 -7.46 6.56
N ILE A 12 -18.37 -7.58 5.98
CA ILE A 12 -17.14 -7.00 6.53
C ILE A 12 -17.08 -5.48 6.30
N GLY A 13 -17.43 -5.02 5.10
CA GLY A 13 -17.60 -3.59 4.81
C GLY A 13 -18.66 -2.94 5.72
N ARG A 14 -19.73 -3.69 6.06
CA ARG A 14 -20.73 -3.26 7.04
C ARG A 14 -20.17 -3.10 8.44
N HIS A 15 -19.18 -3.90 8.86
CA HIS A 15 -18.59 -3.79 10.19
C HIS A 15 -17.74 -2.51 10.32
N ILE A 16 -16.93 -2.19 9.30
CA ILE A 16 -16.15 -0.92 9.27
C ILE A 16 -17.09 0.30 9.20
N LEU A 17 -18.16 0.23 8.41
CA LEU A 17 -19.17 1.28 8.34
C LEU A 17 -19.94 1.45 9.65
N ARG A 18 -20.19 0.36 10.39
CA ARG A 18 -20.93 0.36 11.65
C ARG A 18 -20.08 0.85 12.82
N SER A 19 -18.78 0.55 12.85
CA SER A 19 -17.84 1.14 13.81
C SER A 19 -17.71 2.66 13.65
N LYS A 20 -17.82 3.18 12.41
CA LYS A 20 -17.80 4.63 12.12
C LYS A 20 -19.11 5.36 12.47
N ALA A 21 -20.22 4.63 12.68
CA ALA A 21 -21.53 5.21 13.02
C ALA A 21 -21.79 5.34 14.53
N VAL A 22 -21.02 4.65 15.38
CA VAL A 22 -21.15 4.74 16.83
C VAL A 22 -20.13 5.77 17.35
N GLY A 23 -20.57 7.03 17.39
CA GLY A 23 -20.00 8.18 18.10
C GLY A 23 -18.54 8.09 18.57
N TRP A 24 -17.59 8.40 17.68
CA TRP A 24 -16.25 8.80 18.10
C TRP A 24 -16.24 10.31 18.34
N PRO A 25 -15.65 10.80 19.44
CA PRO A 25 -15.41 12.23 19.59
C PRO A 25 -14.54 12.70 18.42
N GLU A 26 -14.75 13.93 17.98
CA GLU A 26 -14.11 14.64 16.87
C GLU A 26 -12.57 14.76 17.04
N LYS A 27 -11.86 13.63 17.09
CA LYS A 27 -10.45 13.55 16.75
C LYS A 27 -10.41 13.39 15.25
N SER A 28 -9.83 14.39 14.58
CA SER A 28 -9.61 14.42 13.13
C SER A 28 -9.21 13.04 12.62
N LEU A 29 -10.08 12.42 11.82
CA LEU A 29 -9.76 11.14 11.19
C LEU A 29 -8.39 11.27 10.50
N PRO A 30 -7.45 10.32 10.68
CA PRO A 30 -6.10 10.43 10.10
C PRO A 30 -6.26 10.63 8.59
N PRO A 31 -5.58 11.58 7.94
CA PRO A 31 -5.94 12.03 6.59
C PRO A 31 -5.84 10.93 5.51
N CYS A 32 -5.17 9.82 5.81
CA CYS A 32 -5.01 8.67 4.95
C CYS A 32 -5.22 7.34 5.71
N ASP A 33 -5.78 6.33 5.04
CA ASP A 33 -5.85 4.96 5.54
C ASP A 33 -4.73 4.09 4.94
N VAL A 34 -4.45 4.25 3.64
CA VAL A 34 -3.58 3.36 2.85
C VAL A 34 -2.62 4.16 1.98
N PHE A 35 -1.31 3.94 2.10
CA PHE A 35 -0.31 4.51 1.18
C PHE A 35 -0.06 3.55 0.01
N ILE A 36 -0.10 4.03 -1.24
CA ILE A 36 0.20 3.25 -2.43
C ILE A 36 1.55 3.72 -2.99
N ASN A 37 2.58 2.93 -2.76
CA ASN A 37 3.92 3.11 -3.28
C ASN A 37 4.06 2.35 -4.60
N HIS A 38 4.48 3.05 -5.66
CA HIS A 38 4.49 2.49 -7.01
C HIS A 38 5.52 3.19 -7.90
N ARG A 39 5.83 2.58 -9.05
CA ARG A 39 6.60 3.21 -10.12
C ARG A 39 5.68 3.75 -11.22
N GLY A 40 5.53 5.07 -11.28
CA GLY A 40 4.63 5.73 -12.23
C GLY A 40 4.90 5.41 -13.71
N VAL A 41 6.17 5.27 -14.10
CA VAL A 41 6.53 5.00 -15.52
C VAL A 41 6.22 3.57 -15.97
N ASP A 42 6.23 2.60 -15.04
CA ASP A 42 5.93 1.19 -15.33
C ASP A 42 4.42 0.96 -15.39
N THR A 43 3.68 1.77 -14.65
CA THR A 43 2.23 1.64 -14.49
C THR A 43 1.42 2.30 -15.61
N LYS A 44 1.99 2.37 -16.82
CA LYS A 44 1.23 2.58 -18.08
C LYS A 44 0.04 1.60 -18.19
N ARG A 45 0.09 0.46 -17.48
CA ARG A 45 -1.05 -0.37 -17.09
C ARG A 45 -1.42 0.00 -15.64
N ASN A 46 -2.55 0.66 -15.46
CA ASN A 46 -2.94 1.44 -14.27
C ASN A 46 -3.21 0.61 -12.98
N VAL A 47 -2.37 -0.35 -12.58
CA VAL A 47 -2.59 -1.18 -11.37
C VAL A 47 -2.75 -0.32 -10.13
N ALA A 48 -1.80 0.61 -9.89
CA ALA A 48 -1.84 1.52 -8.75
C ALA A 48 -3.08 2.42 -8.77
N GLY A 49 -3.48 2.97 -9.94
CA GLY A 49 -4.68 3.79 -10.04
C GLY A 49 -5.97 3.00 -9.95
N LEU A 50 -6.01 1.75 -10.44
CA LEU A 50 -7.17 0.85 -10.25
C LEU A 50 -7.35 0.51 -8.78
N LEU A 51 -6.26 0.16 -8.07
CA LEU A 51 -6.27 0.00 -6.61
C LEU A 51 -6.77 1.26 -5.91
N TYR A 52 -6.23 2.43 -6.27
CA TYR A 52 -6.66 3.72 -5.73
C TYR A 52 -8.18 3.94 -5.90
N HIS A 53 -8.70 3.77 -7.12
CA HIS A 53 -10.11 3.99 -7.40
C HIS A 53 -11.02 2.96 -6.72
N HIS A 54 -10.59 1.70 -6.68
CA HIS A 54 -11.34 0.62 -6.04
C HIS A 54 -11.43 0.82 -4.52
N LEU A 55 -10.30 1.06 -3.85
CA LEU A 55 -10.25 1.36 -2.41
C LEU A 55 -11.08 2.62 -2.07
N ARG A 56 -10.99 3.67 -2.89
CA ARG A 56 -11.80 4.88 -2.71
C ARG A 56 -13.29 4.61 -2.88
N GLY A 57 -13.68 3.74 -3.81
CA GLY A 57 -15.07 3.29 -3.98
C GLY A 57 -15.64 2.60 -2.73
N LEU A 58 -14.77 1.98 -1.92
CA LEU A 58 -15.11 1.34 -0.65
C LEU A 58 -15.02 2.27 0.56
N ARG A 59 -14.91 3.58 0.32
CA ARG A 59 -14.78 4.63 1.35
C ARG A 59 -13.54 4.52 2.24
N LEU A 60 -12.49 3.86 1.73
CA LEU A 60 -11.14 4.02 2.27
C LEU A 60 -10.51 5.29 1.68
N ARG A 61 -9.45 5.79 2.33
CA ARG A 61 -8.73 7.00 1.93
C ARG A 61 -7.32 6.63 1.48
N PRO A 62 -7.15 6.12 0.24
CA PRO A 62 -5.83 5.84 -0.29
C PRO A 62 -5.09 7.13 -0.62
N PHE A 63 -3.78 7.15 -0.38
CA PHE A 63 -2.85 8.12 -0.90
C PHE A 63 -2.06 7.49 -2.05
N LEU A 64 -2.14 8.10 -3.23
CA LEU A 64 -1.33 7.81 -4.40
C LEU A 64 -0.77 9.14 -4.90
N ASP A 65 0.55 9.29 -4.92
CA ASP A 65 1.29 10.51 -5.30
C ASP A 65 0.70 11.20 -6.56
N SER A 66 0.54 10.47 -7.66
CA SER A 66 0.03 10.95 -8.95
C SER A 66 -1.43 11.41 -8.94
N LYS A 67 -2.17 11.10 -7.87
CA LYS A 67 -3.59 11.48 -7.68
C LYS A 67 -3.84 12.42 -6.51
N SER A 68 -2.96 12.41 -5.51
CA SER A 68 -3.18 13.04 -4.21
C SER A 68 -2.38 14.32 -4.04
N MET A 69 -1.34 14.49 -4.86
CA MET A 69 -0.55 15.72 -4.92
C MET A 69 -1.16 16.75 -5.87
N LYS A 70 -0.96 18.03 -5.53
CA LYS A 70 -1.37 19.22 -6.28
C LYS A 70 -0.13 19.98 -6.74
N PRO A 71 -0.22 20.76 -7.84
CA PRO A 71 0.85 21.69 -8.22
C PRO A 71 1.23 22.61 -7.04
N GLY A 72 2.52 22.69 -6.73
CA GLY A 72 3.04 23.47 -5.60
C GLY A 72 3.28 22.67 -4.31
N ASP A 73 2.82 21.42 -4.22
CA ASP A 73 3.20 20.53 -3.11
C ASP A 73 4.68 20.16 -3.20
N LYS A 74 5.38 20.19 -2.05
CA LYS A 74 6.74 19.68 -1.95
C LYS A 74 6.71 18.15 -1.89
N LEU A 75 7.42 17.52 -2.84
CA LEU A 75 7.36 16.07 -3.08
C LEU A 75 7.68 15.25 -1.82
N PHE A 76 8.89 15.38 -1.28
CA PHE A 76 9.32 14.63 -0.10
C PHE A 76 8.48 14.97 1.14
N GLU A 77 8.27 16.25 1.44
CA GLU A 77 7.54 16.64 2.66
C GLU A 77 6.13 16.05 2.69
N LYS A 78 5.40 16.10 1.57
CA LYS A 78 4.02 15.61 1.53
C LYS A 78 3.94 14.09 1.51
N ILE A 79 4.82 13.42 0.77
CA ILE A 79 4.86 11.96 0.69
C ILE A 79 5.25 11.37 2.04
N ASP A 80 6.29 11.91 2.70
CA ASP A 80 6.74 11.40 3.99
C ASP A 80 5.68 11.59 5.08
N VAL A 81 4.98 12.73 5.08
CA VAL A 81 3.85 12.96 5.99
C VAL A 81 2.74 11.96 5.72
N ALA A 82 2.36 11.76 4.46
CA ALA A 82 1.36 10.78 4.10
C ALA A 82 1.75 9.36 4.54
N ILE A 83 2.99 8.93 4.31
CA ILE A 83 3.49 7.63 4.78
C ILE A 83 3.32 7.52 6.29
N ARG A 84 3.72 8.52 7.07
CA ARG A 84 3.59 8.50 8.53
C ARG A 84 2.13 8.44 8.99
N GLU A 85 1.22 9.10 8.29
CA GLU A 85 -0.20 9.19 8.66
C GLU A 85 -1.05 8.00 8.19
N CYS A 86 -0.71 7.38 7.05
CA CYS A 86 -1.40 6.18 6.59
C CYS A 86 -1.13 5.01 7.55
N LYS A 87 -2.08 4.08 7.67
CA LYS A 87 -1.98 2.91 8.57
C LYS A 87 -1.31 1.72 7.89
N VAL A 88 -1.66 1.48 6.64
CA VAL A 88 -1.20 0.34 5.82
C VAL A 88 -0.49 0.86 4.58
N GLY A 89 0.59 0.18 4.18
CA GLY A 89 1.28 0.43 2.91
C GLY A 89 0.98 -0.66 1.89
N ILE A 90 0.83 -0.30 0.62
CA ILE A 90 0.87 -1.22 -0.52
C ILE A 90 2.10 -0.88 -1.34
N ALA A 91 3.01 -1.84 -1.51
CA ALA A 91 4.18 -1.70 -2.38
C ALA A 91 3.92 -2.45 -3.68
N VAL A 92 3.65 -1.72 -4.77
CA VAL A 92 3.43 -2.28 -6.11
C VAL A 92 4.77 -2.39 -6.82
N PHE A 93 5.44 -3.53 -6.66
CA PHE A 93 6.68 -3.85 -7.34
C PHE A 93 6.43 -4.12 -8.83
N SER A 94 7.24 -3.50 -9.69
CA SER A 94 7.16 -3.55 -11.15
C SER A 94 8.58 -3.55 -11.76
N PRO A 95 8.74 -3.79 -13.08
CA PRO A 95 10.06 -4.05 -13.67
C PRO A 95 11.15 -2.99 -13.42
N MET A 96 10.82 -1.70 -13.39
CA MET A 96 11.75 -0.59 -13.10
C MET A 96 11.50 0.05 -11.73
N TYR A 97 10.83 -0.66 -10.82
CA TYR A 97 10.58 -0.16 -9.46
C TYR A 97 11.90 0.10 -8.72
N CYS A 98 12.82 -0.87 -8.74
CA CYS A 98 14.11 -0.76 -8.03
C CYS A 98 15.09 0.22 -8.68
N ASP A 99 14.80 0.72 -9.88
CA ASP A 99 15.58 1.78 -10.54
C ASP A 99 15.17 3.18 -10.06
N SER A 100 14.20 3.26 -9.14
CA SER A 100 13.65 4.51 -8.62
C SER A 100 14.11 4.76 -7.19
N TYR A 101 14.96 5.78 -7.02
CA TYR A 101 15.31 6.27 -5.68
C TYR A 101 14.06 6.57 -4.85
N PHE A 102 13.07 7.27 -5.43
CA PHE A 102 11.84 7.61 -4.72
C PHE A 102 11.05 6.38 -4.27
N CYS A 103 10.92 5.36 -5.11
CA CYS A 103 10.16 4.16 -4.73
C CYS A 103 10.86 3.41 -3.59
N LEU A 104 12.19 3.28 -3.65
CA LEU A 104 12.99 2.65 -2.60
C LEU A 104 13.00 3.46 -1.29
N HIS A 105 13.04 4.79 -1.40
CA HIS A 105 12.93 5.70 -0.28
C HIS A 105 11.58 5.54 0.43
N GLU A 106 10.47 5.61 -0.31
CA GLU A 106 9.13 5.40 0.22
C GLU A 106 8.98 4.02 0.88
N LEU A 107 9.49 2.95 0.25
CA LEU A 107 9.48 1.61 0.83
C LEU A 107 10.23 1.56 2.16
N SER A 108 11.44 2.10 2.19
CA SER A 108 12.26 2.16 3.40
C SER A 108 11.58 2.96 4.51
N LEU A 109 10.92 4.07 4.17
CA LEU A 109 10.22 4.89 5.14
C LEU A 109 8.97 4.20 5.68
N MET A 110 8.23 3.45 4.85
CA MET A 110 7.12 2.62 5.32
C MET A 110 7.60 1.55 6.31
N THR A 111 8.72 0.88 6.01
CA THR A 111 9.35 -0.09 6.91
C THR A 111 9.81 0.56 8.21
N GLU A 112 10.51 1.70 8.14
CA GLU A 112 10.98 2.45 9.32
C GLU A 112 9.83 2.93 10.20
N CYS A 113 8.70 3.30 9.61
CA CYS A 113 7.50 3.69 10.34
C CYS A 113 6.70 2.48 10.89
N GLY A 114 7.20 1.24 10.73
CA GLY A 114 6.55 0.03 11.21
C GLY A 114 5.20 -0.25 10.56
N LYS A 115 5.00 0.21 9.32
CA LYS A 115 3.73 0.01 8.61
C LYS A 115 3.54 -1.47 8.27
N LYS A 116 2.30 -1.95 8.31
CA LYS A 116 1.94 -3.21 7.66
C LYS A 116 2.00 -3.00 6.15
N ILE A 117 2.97 -3.65 5.50
CA ILE A 117 3.17 -3.54 4.05
C ILE A 117 2.53 -4.75 3.37
N VAL A 118 1.74 -4.50 2.32
CA VAL A 118 1.19 -5.50 1.41
C VAL A 118 2.00 -5.46 0.11
N PRO A 119 2.90 -6.43 -0.14
CA PRO A 119 3.62 -6.53 -1.39
C PRO A 119 2.68 -6.95 -2.53
N VAL A 120 2.75 -6.25 -3.66
CA VAL A 120 2.12 -6.65 -4.92
C VAL A 120 3.23 -6.77 -5.97
N PHE A 121 3.48 -7.99 -6.44
CA PHE A 121 4.47 -8.29 -7.47
C PHE A 121 3.79 -8.30 -8.84
N CYS A 122 3.88 -7.17 -9.54
CA CYS A 122 3.24 -6.91 -10.82
C CYS A 122 4.23 -7.15 -11.97
N ASP A 123 4.00 -8.19 -12.77
CA ASP A 123 4.87 -8.59 -13.90
C ASP A 123 6.34 -8.82 -13.52
N VAL A 124 6.61 -9.08 -12.23
CA VAL A 124 7.94 -9.35 -11.68
C VAL A 124 7.88 -10.46 -10.64
N LYS A 125 9.00 -11.16 -10.47
CA LYS A 125 9.23 -12.08 -9.35
C LYS A 125 9.99 -11.40 -8.23
N PRO A 126 9.78 -11.76 -6.95
CA PRO A 126 10.60 -11.26 -5.83
C PRO A 126 12.11 -11.47 -6.03
N SER A 127 12.49 -12.55 -6.72
CA SER A 127 13.88 -12.86 -7.07
C SER A 127 14.52 -11.88 -8.06
N GLU A 128 13.73 -11.13 -8.81
CA GLU A 128 14.22 -10.17 -9.82
C GLU A 128 14.49 -8.78 -9.21
N LEU A 129 13.89 -8.48 -8.05
CA LEU A 129 14.00 -7.19 -7.39
C LEU A 129 15.33 -7.03 -6.65
N ARG A 130 16.17 -6.08 -7.05
CA ARG A 130 17.48 -5.83 -6.43
C ARG A 130 17.78 -4.34 -6.39
N VAL A 131 18.29 -3.86 -5.26
CA VAL A 131 18.83 -2.49 -5.13
C VAL A 131 20.18 -2.44 -5.83
N LYS A 132 20.31 -1.59 -6.84
CA LYS A 132 21.57 -1.33 -7.54
C LYS A 132 22.34 -0.25 -6.81
N ASP A 133 23.67 -0.38 -6.81
CA ASP A 133 24.57 0.66 -6.37
C ASP A 133 25.28 1.21 -7.61
N ASP A 134 24.89 2.41 -8.02
CA ASP A 134 25.48 3.16 -9.12
C ASP A 134 26.31 4.36 -8.63
N GLY A 135 26.58 4.43 -7.32
CA GLY A 135 27.28 5.55 -6.68
C GLY A 135 26.46 6.83 -6.54
N SER A 136 25.18 6.85 -6.91
CA SER A 136 24.31 8.04 -6.79
C SER A 136 23.74 8.27 -5.39
N CYS A 137 23.83 7.27 -4.51
CA CYS A 137 23.14 7.23 -3.24
C CYS A 137 24.12 6.95 -2.08
N PRO A 138 24.00 7.62 -0.91
CA PRO A 138 24.81 7.32 0.25
C PRO A 138 24.68 5.85 0.68
N GLN A 139 25.78 5.23 1.12
CA GLN A 139 25.78 3.82 1.54
C GLN A 139 24.71 3.51 2.60
N LYS A 140 24.50 4.43 3.54
CA LYS A 140 23.48 4.31 4.58
C LYS A 140 22.06 4.15 4.00
N ASP A 141 21.74 4.87 2.94
CA ASP A 141 20.43 4.79 2.28
C ASP A 141 20.32 3.48 1.48
N LEU A 142 21.39 3.06 0.80
CA LEU A 142 21.45 1.77 0.11
C LEU A 142 21.20 0.60 1.07
N ASP A 143 21.76 0.64 2.27
CA ASP A 143 21.58 -0.39 3.28
C ASP A 143 20.12 -0.45 3.76
N LYS A 144 19.50 0.72 3.99
CA LYS A 144 18.05 0.81 4.29
C LYS A 144 17.19 0.26 3.16
N PHE A 145 17.50 0.61 1.92
CA PHE A 145 16.75 0.14 0.75
C PHE A 145 16.85 -1.38 0.60
N ARG A 146 18.05 -1.94 0.79
CA ARG A 146 18.27 -3.41 0.74
C ARG A 146 17.49 -4.10 1.84
N SER A 147 17.54 -3.58 3.07
CA SER A 147 16.80 -4.13 4.22
C SER A 147 15.29 -4.13 3.96
N ALA A 148 14.72 -2.98 3.57
CA ALA A 148 13.29 -2.84 3.33
C ALA A 148 12.81 -3.70 2.15
N LEU A 149 13.61 -3.79 1.08
CA LEU A 149 13.31 -4.66 -0.05
C LEU A 149 13.33 -6.14 0.35
N GLU A 150 14.30 -6.55 1.16
CA GLU A 150 14.41 -7.94 1.63
C GLU A 150 13.24 -8.31 2.55
N GLU A 151 12.83 -7.42 3.45
CA GLU A 151 11.63 -7.62 4.28
C GLU A 151 10.38 -7.78 3.42
N ALA A 152 10.18 -6.91 2.43
CA ALA A 152 9.03 -6.98 1.53
C ALA A 152 9.03 -8.26 0.69
N LYS A 153 10.20 -8.74 0.23
CA LYS A 153 10.33 -10.02 -0.50
C LYS A 153 10.01 -11.23 0.38
N ASN A 154 10.30 -11.16 1.67
CA ASN A 154 10.01 -12.22 2.65
C ASN A 154 8.63 -12.10 3.28
N THR A 155 7.83 -11.12 2.85
CA THR A 155 6.43 -10.97 3.23
C THR A 155 5.54 -11.62 2.18
N VAL A 156 4.53 -12.37 2.61
CA VAL A 156 3.54 -12.96 1.70
C VAL A 156 2.79 -11.83 1.00
N GLY A 157 2.92 -11.77 -0.33
CA GLY A 157 2.29 -10.77 -1.17
C GLY A 157 1.35 -11.36 -2.22
N LEU A 158 0.79 -10.49 -3.04
CA LEU A 158 -0.01 -10.85 -4.20
C LEU A 158 0.86 -10.83 -5.45
N THR A 159 0.67 -11.79 -6.34
CA THR A 159 1.25 -11.77 -7.68
C THR A 159 0.20 -11.35 -8.68
N PHE A 160 0.60 -10.58 -9.69
CA PHE A 160 -0.31 -10.15 -10.72
C PHE A 160 0.39 -10.07 -12.08
N ASP A 161 -0.20 -10.75 -13.08
CA ASP A 161 0.19 -10.68 -14.48
C ASP A 161 -0.78 -9.75 -15.19
N THR A 162 -0.30 -8.61 -15.68
CA THR A 162 -1.18 -7.58 -16.27
C THR A 162 -1.71 -7.95 -17.65
N LEU A 163 -1.15 -8.97 -18.30
CA LEU A 163 -1.58 -9.47 -19.62
C LEU A 163 -2.63 -10.56 -19.51
N ARG A 164 -2.57 -11.39 -18.46
CA ARG A 164 -3.35 -12.62 -18.34
C ARG A 164 -4.19 -12.71 -17.07
N GLY A 165 -3.94 -11.84 -16.10
CA GLY A 165 -4.57 -11.88 -14.79
C GLY A 165 -6.03 -11.45 -14.80
N ASP A 166 -6.80 -12.02 -13.86
CA ASP A 166 -8.15 -11.56 -13.55
C ASP A 166 -8.08 -10.30 -12.69
N TRP A 167 -8.45 -9.17 -13.27
CA TRP A 167 -8.45 -7.87 -12.60
C TRP A 167 -9.45 -7.79 -11.45
N ALA A 168 -10.61 -8.43 -11.57
CA ALA A 168 -11.64 -8.37 -10.55
C ALA A 168 -11.22 -9.18 -9.33
N GLU A 169 -10.69 -10.39 -9.56
CA GLU A 169 -10.14 -11.24 -8.50
C GLU A 169 -8.95 -10.55 -7.81
N PHE A 170 -8.02 -9.99 -8.58
CA PHE A 170 -6.88 -9.26 -8.02
C PHE A 170 -7.31 -8.10 -7.12
N LEU A 171 -8.22 -7.24 -7.60
CA LEU A 171 -8.71 -6.10 -6.82
C LEU A 171 -9.45 -6.53 -5.56
N ALA A 172 -10.25 -7.60 -5.62
CA ALA A 172 -10.93 -8.16 -4.46
C ALA A 172 -9.92 -8.67 -3.42
N ASN A 173 -8.96 -9.49 -3.84
CA ASN A 173 -7.93 -10.04 -2.95
C ASN A 173 -7.06 -8.95 -2.32
N ALA A 174 -6.62 -7.96 -3.11
CA ALA A 174 -5.86 -6.82 -2.60
C ALA A 174 -6.64 -6.03 -1.55
N THR A 175 -7.93 -5.80 -1.81
CA THR A 175 -8.82 -5.09 -0.89
C THR A 175 -9.03 -5.86 0.41
N ASP A 176 -9.31 -7.15 0.34
CA ASP A 176 -9.56 -7.98 1.51
C ASP A 176 -8.34 -8.01 2.43
N VAL A 177 -7.13 -8.15 1.85
CA VAL A 177 -5.87 -8.11 2.61
C VAL A 177 -5.67 -6.73 3.26
N VAL A 178 -5.91 -5.64 2.54
CA VAL A 178 -5.81 -4.28 3.07
C VAL A 178 -6.78 -4.04 4.23
N ILE A 179 -8.04 -4.45 4.06
CA ILE A 179 -9.08 -4.32 5.09
C ILE A 179 -8.71 -5.10 6.34
N LYS A 180 -8.25 -6.34 6.18
CA LYS A 180 -7.79 -7.17 7.31
C LYS A 180 -6.64 -6.49 8.06
N ASN A 181 -5.63 -6.00 7.34
CA ASN A 181 -4.51 -5.30 7.96
C ASN A 181 -4.93 -4.02 8.68
N LEU A 182 -5.89 -3.26 8.15
CA LEU A 182 -6.44 -2.07 8.81
C LEU A 182 -7.12 -2.41 10.14
N ILE A 183 -7.93 -3.48 10.18
CA ILE A 183 -8.59 -3.94 11.41
C ILE A 183 -7.55 -4.32 12.47
N GLU A 184 -6.55 -5.11 12.09
CA GLU A 184 -5.51 -5.54 13.04
C GLU A 184 -4.68 -4.36 13.59
N VAL A 185 -4.44 -3.32 12.79
CA VAL A 185 -3.78 -2.09 13.27
C VAL A 185 -4.65 -1.35 14.27
N GLU A 186 -5.95 -1.21 13.99
CA GLU A 186 -6.91 -0.53 14.88
C GLU A 186 -7.09 -1.25 16.22
N GLU A 187 -7.15 -2.58 16.20
CA GLU A 187 -7.21 -3.40 17.41
C GLU A 187 -5.94 -3.24 18.25
N GLY A 188 -4.76 -3.25 17.60
CA GLY A 188 -3.48 -3.02 18.28
C GLY A 188 -3.38 -1.64 18.94
N GLU A 189 -3.83 -0.58 18.25
CA GLU A 189 -3.87 0.78 18.79
C GLU A 189 -4.84 0.94 19.97
N LEU A 190 -5.93 0.15 20.01
CA LEU A 190 -6.88 0.17 21.11
C LEU A 190 -6.29 -0.51 22.34
N ILE A 191 -5.63 -1.66 22.16
CA ILE A 191 -4.97 -2.40 23.23
C ILE A 191 -3.83 -1.58 23.84
N SER A 192 -3.04 -0.86 23.04
CA SER A 192 -1.93 -0.04 23.53
C SER A 192 -2.34 1.19 24.37
N LYS A 193 -3.64 1.51 24.37
CA LYS A 193 -4.22 2.65 25.13
C LYS A 193 -4.88 2.21 26.44
N LEU A 194 -4.96 0.90 26.69
CA LEU A 194 -5.43 0.31 27.95
C LEU A 194 -4.24 0.09 28.88
#